data_AF-A0A6A5TFN6-F1
#
_entry.id   AF-A0A6A5TFN6-F1
#
_cell.length_a   1.000
_cell.length_b   1.000
_cell.length_c   1.000
_cell.angle_alpha   90.00
_cell.angle_beta   90.00
_cell.angle_gamma   90.00
#
_symmetry.space_group_name_H-M   'P 1'
#
loop_
_entity.id
_entity.type
_entity.pdbx_description
1 polymer ?
#
loop_
_entity_poly.entity_id
_entity_poly.type
_entity_poly.pdbx_seq_one_letter_code
_entity_poly.pdbx_strand_id
1 'polypeptide(L)'
;MARFNVSTALLGVVLAFEIFANAAAPSDSPRDADLGQSGYVGGDHNIDRDALSQFKQLWNVTFKPEEKHYAKPLVHTLQSGKQIVFTASTENVIRSIDAATGEVLAERQVAQPWAMSGARCESESRNMGIMGAPVVYPDYDIAFFYAKSYIEDYRAPGGAAPAINGVYYLYAVYLETLLDVYKFPLSMDDYPADNDARRIFIGGLVLQQTSLTLVNDVVYAGFGGLCDAFNYTGTVVAININTRSINRWVTQAGQGSSYSDDWTLKHGGGAAGISQAGMSLASDGEDVFFAVDNGSGPLGAANSTAPIAGHTHQDILSSSAVRISLTDDGVQFVDFFRPYDVQPNGNQSIESGGFSILEPNTFKTGSAGRLGVTGRSSKLYIHNLDNLGGYRQGANGSDGVLQTLTLDGRISSGIGSYPLEGGYIYVNPDNAPLSAYKFTNASSNSTSAFFTLAGKSSAHSEGAGIPTVTSKNGEAGTGIVWLTDAVQGLLAYKAVPVNGSLEAVRIGGGFGGNATEVKVQGAGKYSRPVFGDGRVYVFDGLGRLVALGVR
;
A
#
# COMPACT_ATOMS: atom_id res chain seq x y z
N MET A 1 -70.30 -39.13 5.02
CA MET A 1 -69.78 -37.77 5.33
C MET A 1 -68.27 -37.83 5.08
N ALA A 2 -67.87 -37.73 3.81
CA ALA A 2 -66.48 -37.94 3.37
C ALA A 2 -65.89 -36.58 2.99
N ARG A 3 -64.77 -36.22 3.61
CA ARG A 3 -64.02 -34.99 3.34
C ARG A 3 -63.10 -35.21 2.14
N PHE A 4 -63.27 -34.39 1.11
CA PHE A 4 -62.36 -34.28 -0.02
C PHE A 4 -61.25 -33.28 0.31
N ASN A 5 -60.00 -33.71 0.10
CA ASN A 5 -58.81 -32.86 0.02
C ASN A 5 -58.86 -32.02 -1.25
N VAL A 6 -58.59 -30.71 -1.14
CA VAL A 6 -58.19 -29.87 -2.28
C VAL A 6 -56.84 -29.27 -1.93
N SER A 7 -55.82 -29.73 -2.66
CA SER A 7 -54.47 -29.17 -2.67
C SER A 7 -54.48 -27.86 -3.47
N THR A 8 -54.06 -26.76 -2.84
CA THR A 8 -53.78 -25.50 -3.54
C THR A 8 -52.27 -25.29 -3.55
N ALA A 9 -51.66 -25.47 -4.72
CA ALA A 9 -50.27 -25.13 -4.97
C ALA A 9 -50.15 -23.61 -5.10
N LEU A 10 -49.36 -22.98 -4.21
CA LEU A 10 -49.00 -21.57 -4.30
C LEU A 10 -47.62 -21.48 -4.97
N LEU A 11 -47.60 -21.05 -6.23
CA LEU A 11 -46.39 -20.72 -6.97
C LEU A 11 -45.84 -19.39 -6.44
N GLY A 12 -44.78 -19.43 -5.65
CA GLY A 12 -44.05 -18.23 -5.21
C GLY A 12 -43.07 -17.79 -6.28
N VAL A 13 -43.35 -16.67 -6.94
CA VAL A 13 -42.37 -15.97 -7.79
C VAL A 13 -41.38 -15.27 -6.87
N VAL A 14 -40.19 -15.85 -6.72
CA VAL A 14 -39.04 -15.16 -6.13
C VAL A 14 -38.46 -14.24 -7.19
N LEU A 15 -38.79 -12.95 -7.12
CA LEU A 15 -38.05 -11.91 -7.81
C LEU A 15 -36.70 -11.76 -7.09
N ALA A 16 -35.68 -12.43 -7.62
CA ALA A 16 -34.30 -12.13 -7.30
C ALA A 16 -34.00 -10.73 -7.85
N PHE A 17 -34.00 -9.72 -6.97
CA PHE A 17 -33.28 -8.49 -7.24
C PHE A 17 -31.79 -8.82 -7.10
N GLU A 18 -31.14 -9.07 -8.23
CA GLU A 18 -29.69 -8.97 -8.32
C GLU A 18 -29.33 -7.50 -8.08
N ILE A 19 -28.87 -7.20 -6.87
CA ILE A 19 -28.11 -5.97 -6.61
C ILE A 19 -26.78 -6.19 -7.33
N PHE A 20 -26.68 -5.69 -8.56
CA PHE A 20 -25.39 -5.52 -9.22
C PHE A 20 -24.64 -4.44 -8.43
N ALA A 21 -23.89 -4.85 -7.40
CA ALA A 21 -22.71 -4.11 -7.00
C ALA A 21 -21.76 -4.21 -8.20
N ASN A 22 -21.75 -3.18 -9.05
CA ASN A 22 -20.81 -3.10 -10.14
C ASN A 22 -19.44 -2.85 -9.52
N ALA A 23 -18.67 -3.93 -9.37
CA ALA A 23 -17.24 -3.86 -9.12
C ALA A 23 -16.60 -2.88 -10.13
N ALA A 24 -15.51 -2.23 -9.73
CA ALA A 24 -14.70 -1.41 -10.64
C ALA A 24 -14.46 -2.16 -11.96
N ALA A 25 -14.32 -1.44 -13.08
CA ALA A 25 -14.14 -2.12 -14.37
C ALA A 25 -12.92 -3.05 -14.27
N PRO A 26 -12.93 -4.23 -14.91
CA PRO A 26 -11.96 -5.29 -14.59
C PRO A 26 -10.49 -4.87 -14.68
N SER A 27 -10.15 -3.92 -15.56
CA SER A 27 -8.79 -3.40 -15.72
C SER A 27 -8.46 -2.16 -14.88
N ASP A 28 -9.41 -1.63 -14.10
CA ASP A 28 -9.19 -0.40 -13.33
C ASP A 28 -8.20 -0.61 -12.18
N SER A 29 -7.58 0.48 -11.74
CA SER A 29 -6.68 0.54 -10.59
C SER A 29 -7.24 1.51 -9.54
N PRO A 30 -8.33 1.15 -8.82
CA PRO A 30 -9.04 2.06 -7.92
C PRO A 30 -8.32 2.31 -6.59
N ARG A 31 -7.15 1.72 -6.39
CA ARG A 31 -6.32 1.82 -5.17
C ARG A 31 -4.86 1.47 -5.53
N ASP A 32 -3.93 1.54 -4.57
CA ASP A 32 -2.49 1.33 -4.80
C ASP A 32 -2.13 0.02 -5.54
N ALA A 33 -2.79 -1.08 -5.15
CA ALA A 33 -2.65 -2.41 -5.74
C ALA A 33 -3.91 -3.25 -5.44
N ASP A 34 -3.81 -4.58 -5.44
CA ASP A 34 -4.87 -5.44 -4.90
C ASP A 34 -5.05 -5.24 -3.37
N LEU A 35 -6.18 -5.71 -2.82
CA LEU A 35 -6.50 -5.55 -1.40
C LEU A 35 -5.44 -6.18 -0.48
N GLY A 36 -4.85 -7.30 -0.91
CA GLY A 36 -3.77 -7.96 -0.19
C GLY A 36 -2.41 -7.27 -0.34
N GLN A 37 -2.29 -6.22 -1.16
CA GLN A 37 -1.01 -5.60 -1.50
C GLN A 37 0.02 -6.60 -2.03
N SER A 38 -0.45 -7.66 -2.70
CA SER A 38 0.39 -8.69 -3.30
C SER A 38 1.15 -8.17 -4.52
N GLY A 39 0.69 -7.05 -5.10
CA GLY A 39 1.24 -6.46 -6.31
C GLY A 39 0.77 -7.14 -7.58
N TYR A 40 -0.01 -8.23 -7.51
CA TYR A 40 -0.70 -8.79 -8.66
C TYR A 40 -2.02 -8.04 -8.85
N VAL A 41 -2.03 -7.03 -9.72
CA VAL A 41 -3.18 -6.15 -9.92
C VAL A 41 -4.22 -6.74 -10.88
N GLY A 42 -4.16 -8.05 -11.14
CA GLY A 42 -5.18 -8.80 -11.85
C GLY A 42 -4.75 -9.31 -13.22
N GLY A 43 -5.61 -10.17 -13.77
CA GLY A 43 -5.49 -10.69 -15.10
C GLY A 43 -6.22 -9.85 -16.14
N ASP A 44 -7.24 -9.08 -15.79
CA ASP A 44 -8.10 -8.43 -16.79
C ASP A 44 -7.48 -7.18 -17.44
N HIS A 45 -6.18 -6.98 -17.21
CA HIS A 45 -5.39 -6.04 -17.96
C HIS A 45 -5.19 -6.62 -19.36
N ASN A 46 -5.80 -6.02 -20.37
CA ASN A 46 -5.67 -6.41 -21.78
C ASN A 46 -4.27 -6.06 -22.35
N ILE A 47 -3.20 -6.43 -21.65
CA ILE A 47 -1.81 -6.12 -21.97
C ILE A 47 -1.02 -7.43 -22.06
N ASP A 48 -0.68 -7.79 -23.30
CA ASP A 48 0.20 -8.90 -23.61
C ASP A 48 1.65 -8.41 -23.65
N ARG A 49 2.59 -9.19 -23.09
CA ARG A 49 4.03 -8.86 -23.14
C ARG A 49 4.53 -8.67 -24.57
N ASP A 50 3.96 -9.37 -25.55
CA ASP A 50 4.41 -9.31 -26.94
C ASP A 50 3.99 -7.98 -27.60
N ALA A 51 2.94 -7.35 -27.08
CA ALA A 51 2.47 -6.03 -27.51
C ALA A 51 3.30 -4.86 -26.96
N LEU A 52 4.12 -5.06 -25.90
CA LEU A 52 4.91 -3.98 -25.29
C LEU A 52 5.88 -3.31 -26.27
N SER A 53 6.42 -4.06 -27.24
CA SER A 53 7.28 -3.51 -28.29
C SER A 53 6.56 -2.48 -29.19
N GLN A 54 5.22 -2.56 -29.26
CA GLN A 54 4.37 -1.68 -30.05
C GLN A 54 3.88 -0.47 -29.25
N PHE A 55 4.14 -0.42 -27.94
CA PHE A 55 3.69 0.68 -27.10
C PHE A 55 4.25 2.01 -27.58
N LYS A 56 3.39 3.02 -27.56
CA LYS A 56 3.70 4.41 -27.86
C LYS A 56 3.35 5.27 -26.66
N GLN A 57 3.97 6.44 -26.56
CA GLN A 57 3.40 7.49 -25.72
C GLN A 57 2.10 7.96 -26.39
N LEU A 58 0.97 7.75 -25.71
CA LEU A 58 -0.34 8.17 -26.18
C LEU A 58 -0.51 9.67 -25.96
N TRP A 59 -0.25 10.10 -24.73
CA TRP A 59 -0.28 11.49 -24.29
C TRP A 59 0.62 11.66 -23.04
N ASN A 60 0.90 12.90 -22.67
CA ASN A 60 1.45 13.24 -21.36
C ASN A 60 0.84 14.54 -20.83
N VAL A 61 0.87 14.71 -19.52
CA VAL A 61 0.49 15.96 -18.83
C VAL A 61 1.69 16.39 -18.00
N THR A 62 2.14 17.63 -18.16
CA THR A 62 3.26 18.19 -17.40
C THR A 62 2.75 19.06 -16.27
N PHE A 63 3.24 18.83 -15.06
CA PHE A 63 2.85 19.59 -13.87
C PHE A 63 3.87 20.66 -13.53
N LYS A 64 3.52 21.54 -12.58
CA LYS A 64 4.44 22.58 -12.10
C LYS A 64 5.66 21.93 -11.43
N PRO A 65 6.87 22.51 -11.54
CA PRO A 65 8.07 21.91 -10.94
C PRO A 65 7.96 21.63 -9.44
N GLU A 66 7.25 22.48 -8.70
CA GLU A 66 7.03 22.34 -7.25
C GLU A 66 5.97 21.28 -6.90
N GLU A 67 5.12 20.91 -7.85
CA GLU A 67 4.02 19.98 -7.67
C GLU A 67 4.50 18.53 -7.79
N LYS A 68 4.75 17.89 -6.65
CA LYS A 68 5.20 16.49 -6.60
C LYS A 68 4.01 15.55 -6.46
N HIS A 69 4.19 14.34 -6.96
CA HIS A 69 3.17 13.29 -6.98
C HIS A 69 3.73 12.04 -6.29
N TYR A 70 3.77 12.07 -4.96
CA TYR A 70 4.07 10.86 -4.16
C TYR A 70 2.87 9.93 -4.08
N ALA A 71 1.66 10.51 -4.11
CA ALA A 71 0.42 9.78 -4.27
C ALA A 71 0.36 9.20 -5.69
N LYS A 72 0.29 7.87 -5.79
CA LYS A 72 0.15 7.21 -7.09
C LYS A 72 -1.21 7.57 -7.69
N PRO A 73 -1.29 7.71 -9.03
CA PRO A 73 -2.54 8.00 -9.68
C PRO A 73 -3.46 6.77 -9.56
N LEU A 74 -4.77 7.00 -9.61
CA LEU A 74 -5.76 5.91 -9.67
C LEU A 74 -6.41 5.90 -11.04
N VAL A 75 -6.81 4.73 -11.51
CA VAL A 75 -7.59 4.57 -12.73
C VAL A 75 -8.95 4.04 -12.35
N HIS A 76 -10.00 4.69 -12.82
CA HIS A 76 -11.38 4.30 -12.51
C HIS A 76 -12.32 4.62 -13.66
N THR A 77 -13.19 3.68 -13.97
CA THR A 77 -14.28 3.84 -14.93
C THR A 77 -15.51 4.31 -14.19
N LEU A 78 -15.88 5.56 -14.42
CA LEU A 78 -17.08 6.18 -13.83
C LEU A 78 -18.33 5.40 -14.24
N GLN A 79 -19.41 5.56 -13.47
CA GLN A 79 -20.73 4.99 -13.80
C GLN A 79 -21.26 5.45 -15.16
N SER A 80 -20.79 6.59 -15.67
CA SER A 80 -21.07 7.07 -17.02
C SER A 80 -20.38 6.26 -18.14
N GLY A 81 -19.49 5.34 -17.79
CA GLY A 81 -18.67 4.53 -18.69
C GLY A 81 -17.36 5.21 -19.12
N LYS A 82 -17.09 6.45 -18.68
CA LYS A 82 -15.83 7.14 -18.96
C LYS A 82 -14.74 6.70 -18.00
N GLN A 83 -13.62 6.21 -18.53
CA GLN A 83 -12.42 5.95 -17.74
C GLN A 83 -11.62 7.23 -17.49
N ILE A 84 -11.23 7.45 -16.25
CA ILE A 84 -10.41 8.59 -15.83
C ILE A 84 -9.12 8.12 -15.14
N VAL A 85 -8.15 9.02 -15.11
CA VAL A 85 -7.01 8.97 -14.19
C VAL A 85 -7.22 10.05 -13.13
N PHE A 86 -7.39 9.64 -11.87
CA PHE A 86 -7.46 10.55 -10.73
C PHE A 86 -6.05 10.80 -10.17
N THR A 87 -5.69 12.07 -9.99
CA THR A 87 -4.39 12.45 -9.42
C THR A 87 -4.55 13.36 -8.22
N ALA A 88 -3.59 13.28 -7.30
CA ALA A 88 -3.48 14.13 -6.13
C ALA A 88 -2.01 14.48 -5.89
N SER A 89 -1.74 15.70 -5.43
CA SER A 89 -0.37 16.20 -5.33
C SER A 89 -0.03 16.83 -3.98
N THR A 90 1.27 17.08 -3.79
CA THR A 90 1.80 17.79 -2.62
C THR A 90 1.31 19.23 -2.49
N GLU A 91 0.71 19.77 -3.53
CA GLU A 91 0.11 21.11 -3.54
C GLU A 91 -1.37 21.09 -3.12
N ASN A 92 -1.89 19.94 -2.64
CA ASN A 92 -3.31 19.70 -2.38
C ASN A 92 -4.19 19.92 -3.62
N VAL A 93 -3.62 19.74 -4.83
CA VAL A 93 -4.37 19.81 -6.08
C VAL A 93 -4.82 18.40 -6.45
N ILE A 94 -6.12 18.27 -6.75
CA ILE A 94 -6.72 17.03 -7.26
C ILE A 94 -7.22 17.24 -8.69
N ARG A 95 -7.14 16.19 -9.50
CA ARG A 95 -7.59 16.22 -10.90
C ARG A 95 -8.28 14.93 -11.30
N SER A 96 -9.26 15.06 -12.18
CA SER A 96 -9.78 13.96 -12.99
C SER A 96 -9.38 14.22 -14.44
N ILE A 97 -8.62 13.28 -15.01
CA ILE A 97 -8.06 13.38 -16.35
C ILE A 97 -8.70 12.29 -17.20
N ASP A 98 -9.11 12.59 -18.41
CA ASP A 98 -9.60 11.59 -19.36
C ASP A 98 -8.50 10.57 -19.66
N ALA A 99 -8.76 9.29 -19.38
CA ALA A 99 -7.76 8.24 -19.47
C ALA A 99 -7.30 7.99 -20.92
N ALA A 100 -8.15 8.27 -21.91
CA ALA A 100 -7.85 8.06 -23.31
C ALA A 100 -7.10 9.23 -23.94
N THR A 101 -7.44 10.48 -23.56
CA THR A 101 -6.93 11.69 -24.24
C THR A 101 -5.91 12.50 -23.44
N GLY A 102 -5.88 12.35 -22.11
CA GLY A 102 -5.07 13.20 -21.23
C GLY A 102 -5.68 14.58 -20.98
N GLU A 103 -6.92 14.82 -21.40
CA GLU A 103 -7.65 16.06 -21.13
C GLU A 103 -8.00 16.18 -19.64
N VAL A 104 -7.66 17.32 -19.02
CA VAL A 104 -8.07 17.60 -17.64
C VAL A 104 -9.55 17.97 -17.63
N LEU A 105 -10.39 17.09 -17.08
CA LEU A 105 -11.84 17.26 -17.03
C LEU A 105 -12.26 18.17 -15.87
N ALA A 106 -11.57 18.03 -14.73
CA ALA A 106 -11.78 18.82 -13.54
C ALA A 106 -10.46 18.97 -12.77
N GLU A 107 -10.27 20.12 -12.14
CA GLU A 107 -9.11 20.42 -11.29
C GLU A 107 -9.55 21.37 -10.17
N ARG A 108 -9.10 21.11 -8.93
CA ARG A 108 -9.12 22.12 -7.86
C ARG A 108 -8.06 21.89 -6.80
N GLN A 109 -7.71 22.95 -6.08
CA GLN A 109 -6.95 22.87 -4.84
C GLN A 109 -7.92 22.75 -3.65
N VAL A 110 -7.80 21.69 -2.84
CA VAL A 110 -8.78 21.39 -1.77
C VAL A 110 -8.52 22.15 -0.47
N ALA A 111 -7.27 22.51 -0.21
CA ALA A 111 -6.83 23.28 0.95
C ALA A 111 -5.45 23.87 0.68
N GLN A 112 -5.05 24.87 1.46
CA GLN A 112 -3.66 25.34 1.44
C GLN A 112 -2.73 24.19 1.88
N PRO A 113 -1.69 23.84 1.10
CA PRO A 113 -0.78 22.76 1.48
C PRO A 113 0.16 23.20 2.60
N TRP A 114 0.52 22.24 3.46
CA TRP A 114 1.42 22.49 4.58
C TRP A 114 2.87 22.65 4.10
N ALA A 115 3.58 23.68 4.57
CA ALA A 115 4.91 24.00 4.09
C ALA A 115 5.96 23.04 4.70
N MET A 116 6.83 22.48 3.86
CA MET A 116 7.88 21.57 4.30
C MET A 116 8.94 22.24 5.19
N SER A 117 9.01 23.57 5.21
CA SER A 117 9.86 24.31 6.16
C SER A 117 9.48 24.10 7.62
N GLY A 118 8.26 23.64 7.88
CA GLY A 118 7.86 23.17 9.22
C GLY A 118 8.35 21.75 9.54
N ALA A 119 8.84 21.03 8.53
CA ALA A 119 9.43 19.70 8.66
C ALA A 119 10.94 19.82 8.92
N ARG A 120 11.58 18.78 9.44
CA ARG A 120 13.04 18.74 9.64
C ARG A 120 13.79 18.06 8.48
N CYS A 121 13.16 17.91 7.30
CA CYS A 121 13.73 17.24 6.12
C CYS A 121 13.26 17.84 4.77
N GLU A 122 13.62 19.10 4.50
CA GLU A 122 13.10 19.93 3.40
C GLU A 122 13.53 19.55 1.95
N SER A 123 14.27 18.46 1.73
CA SER A 123 14.93 18.21 0.43
C SER A 123 14.05 17.67 -0.70
N GLU A 124 12.83 17.23 -0.39
CA GLU A 124 12.01 16.40 -1.30
C GLU A 124 10.94 17.21 -2.06
N SER A 125 10.33 18.18 -1.40
CA SER A 125 9.30 19.07 -1.97
C SER A 125 9.18 20.35 -1.14
N ARG A 126 8.62 21.41 -1.73
CA ARG A 126 8.38 22.68 -1.01
C ARG A 126 7.21 22.58 -0.03
N ASN A 127 6.19 21.82 -0.39
CA ASN A 127 4.99 21.61 0.39
C ASN A 127 4.71 20.12 0.56
N MET A 128 4.01 19.76 1.62
CA MET A 128 3.54 18.42 1.92
C MET A 128 2.03 18.50 2.11
N GLY A 129 1.32 18.26 1.01
CA GLY A 129 -0.14 18.17 0.94
C GLY A 129 -0.60 16.71 0.96
N ILE A 130 -1.15 16.25 -0.17
CA ILE A 130 -1.56 14.86 -0.36
C ILE A 130 -0.33 14.03 -0.75
N MET A 131 -0.04 13.00 0.05
CA MET A 131 1.19 12.19 -0.07
C MET A 131 0.88 10.70 -0.24
N GLY A 132 0.02 10.12 0.59
CA GLY A 132 -0.45 8.74 0.42
C GLY A 132 -1.40 8.62 -0.77
N ALA A 133 -1.36 7.49 -1.48
CA ALA A 133 -2.28 7.29 -2.60
C ALA A 133 -3.74 7.23 -2.10
N PRO A 134 -4.68 7.89 -2.80
CA PRO A 134 -6.11 7.82 -2.50
C PRO A 134 -6.66 6.38 -2.61
N VAL A 135 -7.94 6.22 -2.25
CA VAL A 135 -8.72 5.02 -2.57
C VAL A 135 -10.07 5.41 -3.16
N VAL A 136 -10.49 4.74 -4.23
CA VAL A 136 -11.82 4.90 -4.82
C VAL A 136 -12.80 3.95 -4.15
N TYR A 137 -13.99 4.46 -3.85
CA TYR A 137 -15.18 3.67 -3.57
C TYR A 137 -16.01 3.57 -4.86
N PRO A 138 -15.92 2.43 -5.58
CA PRO A 138 -16.42 2.33 -6.96
C PRO A 138 -17.94 2.52 -7.08
N ASP A 139 -18.70 2.06 -6.08
CA ASP A 139 -20.17 2.07 -6.10
C ASP A 139 -20.79 3.48 -6.18
N TYR A 140 -20.01 4.53 -5.89
CA TYR A 140 -20.48 5.92 -5.88
C TYR A 140 -19.55 6.89 -6.61
N ASP A 141 -18.52 6.38 -7.31
CA ASP A 141 -17.49 7.21 -7.94
C ASP A 141 -16.86 8.22 -6.96
N ILE A 142 -16.56 7.81 -5.73
CA ILE A 142 -15.99 8.69 -4.69
C ILE A 142 -14.52 8.34 -4.46
N ALA A 143 -13.65 9.34 -4.40
CA ALA A 143 -12.27 9.18 -3.92
C ALA A 143 -12.11 9.69 -2.49
N PHE A 144 -11.43 8.90 -1.66
CA PHE A 144 -11.01 9.26 -0.32
C PHE A 144 -9.50 9.51 -0.28
N PHE A 145 -9.05 10.57 0.38
CA PHE A 145 -7.63 10.90 0.56
C PHE A 145 -7.41 11.85 1.73
N TYR A 146 -6.19 11.84 2.27
CA TYR A 146 -5.77 12.81 3.28
C TYR A 146 -5.05 13.99 2.65
N ALA A 147 -5.43 15.19 3.05
CA ALA A 147 -4.71 16.42 2.73
C ALA A 147 -4.16 17.03 4.02
N LYS A 148 -2.85 17.27 4.07
CA LYS A 148 -2.25 18.05 5.15
C LYS A 148 -2.45 19.54 4.88
N SER A 149 -2.92 20.25 5.90
CA SER A 149 -3.13 21.69 5.86
C SER A 149 -2.85 22.28 7.25
N TYR A 150 -3.43 23.42 7.56
CA TYR A 150 -3.31 24.08 8.85
C TYR A 150 -4.63 24.03 9.61
N ILE A 151 -4.55 23.89 10.94
CA ILE A 151 -5.71 24.05 11.81
C ILE A 151 -6.16 25.51 11.80
N GLU A 152 -7.47 25.77 11.88
CA GLU A 152 -8.01 27.14 11.86
C GLU A 152 -7.55 27.94 13.08
N ASP A 153 -7.69 27.36 14.27
CA ASP A 153 -7.25 27.93 15.54
C ASP A 153 -5.87 27.39 15.91
N TYR A 154 -4.82 28.13 15.56
CA TYR A 154 -3.43 27.71 15.78
C TYR A 154 -3.14 27.39 17.26
N ARG A 155 -2.58 26.20 17.49
CA ARG A 155 -2.16 25.69 18.80
C ARG A 155 -0.98 26.47 19.39
N ALA A 156 -0.10 26.99 18.52
CA ALA A 156 1.08 27.72 18.92
C ALA A 156 1.25 29.04 18.15
N PRO A 157 1.83 30.10 18.78
CA PRO A 157 2.29 31.29 18.07
C PRO A 157 3.29 30.95 16.97
N GLY A 158 3.41 31.81 15.96
CA GLY A 158 4.26 31.56 14.78
C GLY A 158 3.48 31.22 13.51
N GLY A 159 2.16 31.32 13.55
CA GLY A 159 1.30 31.15 12.37
C GLY A 159 1.32 29.73 11.83
N ALA A 160 1.38 29.58 10.51
CA ALA A 160 1.48 28.28 9.83
C ALA A 160 2.82 27.53 10.07
N ALA A 161 3.86 28.19 10.57
CA ALA A 161 5.21 27.62 10.59
C ALA A 161 5.41 26.44 11.58
N PRO A 162 4.91 26.49 12.84
CA PRO A 162 5.08 25.38 13.77
C PRO A 162 4.38 24.11 13.27
N ALA A 163 5.08 22.97 13.30
CA ALA A 163 4.51 21.69 12.86
C ALA A 163 3.22 21.33 13.61
N ILE A 164 3.10 21.69 14.89
CA ILE A 164 1.90 21.44 15.71
C ILE A 164 0.64 22.17 15.20
N ASN A 165 0.79 23.20 14.36
CA ASN A 165 -0.34 23.88 13.71
C ASN A 165 -0.77 23.20 12.40
N GLY A 166 -0.03 22.17 11.95
CA GLY A 166 -0.47 21.31 10.86
C GLY A 166 -1.60 20.38 11.32
N VAL A 167 -2.46 20.01 10.38
CA VAL A 167 -3.60 19.10 10.56
C VAL A 167 -3.77 18.23 9.32
N TYR A 168 -4.33 17.04 9.50
CA TYR A 168 -4.81 16.22 8.38
C TYR A 168 -6.33 16.22 8.33
N TYR A 169 -6.86 16.42 7.13
CA TYR A 169 -8.27 16.28 6.83
C TYR A 169 -8.48 15.08 5.90
N LEU A 170 -9.41 14.19 6.25
CA LEU A 170 -9.88 13.17 5.31
C LEU A 170 -10.93 13.82 4.40
N TYR A 171 -10.62 13.91 3.11
CA TYR A 171 -11.55 14.33 2.08
C TYR A 171 -12.27 13.13 1.48
N ALA A 172 -13.49 13.38 1.01
CA ALA A 172 -14.22 12.51 0.11
C ALA A 172 -14.79 13.39 -1.00
N VAL A 173 -14.50 13.06 -2.26
CA VAL A 173 -14.93 13.85 -3.41
C VAL A 173 -15.54 12.96 -4.48
N TYR A 174 -16.54 13.47 -5.20
CA TYR A 174 -17.01 12.80 -6.41
C TYR A 174 -15.96 12.91 -7.51
N LEU A 175 -15.59 11.81 -8.14
CA LEU A 175 -14.55 11.77 -9.17
C LEU A 175 -14.90 12.57 -10.42
N GLU A 176 -16.19 12.68 -10.78
CA GLU A 176 -16.59 13.44 -11.98
C GLU A 176 -16.46 14.96 -11.79
N THR A 177 -16.90 15.48 -10.64
CA THR A 177 -17.01 16.94 -10.39
C THR A 177 -15.93 17.49 -9.46
N LEU A 178 -15.23 16.60 -8.75
CA LEU A 178 -14.33 16.88 -7.65
C LEU A 178 -14.97 17.60 -6.46
N LEU A 179 -16.30 17.77 -6.42
CA LEU A 179 -16.99 18.40 -5.29
C LEU A 179 -16.94 17.51 -4.06
N ASP A 180 -16.89 18.15 -2.88
CA ASP A 180 -16.91 17.46 -1.60
C ASP A 180 -18.22 16.69 -1.41
N VAL A 181 -18.09 15.45 -0.94
CA VAL A 181 -19.24 14.67 -0.46
C VAL A 181 -19.78 15.36 0.80
N TYR A 182 -21.10 15.35 0.96
CA TYR A 182 -21.75 16.00 2.10
C TYR A 182 -21.14 15.53 3.43
N LYS A 183 -20.82 16.48 4.33
CA LYS A 183 -20.16 16.30 5.63
C LYS A 183 -18.67 15.93 5.59
N PHE A 184 -18.02 16.03 4.43
CA PHE A 184 -16.56 16.04 4.30
C PHE A 184 -16.05 17.47 4.05
N PRO A 185 -14.78 17.75 4.38
CA PRO A 185 -13.79 16.85 5.00
C PRO A 185 -14.03 16.54 6.49
N LEU A 186 -13.43 15.46 6.98
CA LEU A 186 -13.42 15.09 8.40
C LEU A 186 -12.06 15.43 9.04
N SER A 187 -12.09 15.94 10.27
CA SER A 187 -10.90 16.08 11.13
C SER A 187 -10.86 14.97 12.17
N MET A 188 -9.65 14.54 12.54
CA MET A 188 -9.41 13.57 13.62
C MET A 188 -8.41 14.05 14.67
N ASP A 189 -8.00 15.31 14.58
CA ASP A 189 -6.95 15.92 15.38
C ASP A 189 -7.44 16.28 16.80
N ASP A 190 -6.53 16.37 17.76
CA ASP A 190 -6.76 16.65 19.19
C ASP A 190 -7.60 15.61 19.96
N TYR A 191 -7.73 14.39 19.44
CA TYR A 191 -8.39 13.29 20.15
C TYR A 191 -7.39 12.28 20.69
N PRO A 192 -7.66 11.67 21.86
CA PRO A 192 -6.88 10.56 22.37
C PRO A 192 -6.97 9.34 21.44
N ALA A 193 -5.94 8.50 21.48
CA ALA A 193 -5.98 7.17 20.88
C ALA A 193 -6.89 6.24 21.69
N ASP A 194 -7.54 5.32 21.00
CA ASP A 194 -8.56 4.44 21.58
C ASP A 194 -7.95 3.44 22.57
N ASN A 195 -6.72 2.99 22.30
CA ASN A 195 -6.00 2.03 23.14
C ASN A 195 -5.01 2.69 24.13
N ASP A 196 -4.86 4.01 24.14
CA ASP A 196 -4.07 4.74 25.14
C ASP A 196 -4.43 6.24 25.20
N ALA A 197 -5.15 6.64 26.24
CA ALA A 197 -5.60 8.03 26.42
C ALA A 197 -4.46 9.05 26.60
N ARG A 198 -3.22 8.60 26.86
CA ARG A 198 -2.05 9.50 26.92
C ARG A 198 -1.62 9.94 25.52
N ARG A 199 -1.94 9.18 24.48
CA ARG A 199 -1.55 9.49 23.11
C ARG A 199 -2.59 10.37 22.47
N ILE A 200 -2.22 11.60 22.14
CA ILE A 200 -3.08 12.51 21.37
C ILE A 200 -2.65 12.44 19.91
N PHE A 201 -3.61 12.24 19.01
CA PHE A 201 -3.34 12.31 17.58
C PHE A 201 -3.19 13.77 17.16
N ILE A 202 -1.98 14.15 16.72
CA ILE A 202 -1.68 15.48 16.19
C ILE A 202 -1.16 15.36 14.77
N GLY A 203 -2.00 15.70 13.78
CA GLY A 203 -1.70 15.51 12.36
C GLY A 203 -0.46 16.29 11.90
N GLY A 204 -0.19 17.41 12.55
CA GLY A 204 1.00 18.22 12.36
C GLY A 204 2.33 17.49 12.57
N LEU A 205 2.38 16.54 13.50
CA LEU A 205 3.60 15.86 13.96
C LEU A 205 3.84 14.50 13.30
N VAL A 206 2.87 14.01 12.52
CA VAL A 206 2.91 12.74 11.81
C VAL A 206 2.96 12.93 10.28
N LEU A 207 3.34 11.86 9.59
CA LEU A 207 3.35 11.76 8.14
C LEU A 207 2.33 10.71 7.68
N GLN A 208 1.44 11.09 6.77
CA GLN A 208 0.50 10.21 6.09
C GLN A 208 1.05 9.94 4.68
N GLN A 209 1.94 8.96 4.56
CA GLN A 209 2.51 8.52 3.27
C GLN A 209 1.97 7.14 2.84
N THR A 210 1.52 6.33 3.80
CA THR A 210 0.84 5.05 3.55
C THR A 210 -0.37 5.27 2.66
N SER A 211 -0.52 4.46 1.62
CA SER A 211 -1.69 4.55 0.75
C SER A 211 -2.95 4.09 1.47
N LEU A 212 -4.12 4.56 1.04
CA LEU A 212 -5.37 4.22 1.72
C LEU A 212 -5.86 2.82 1.34
N THR A 213 -6.57 2.20 2.28
CA THR A 213 -7.28 0.93 2.05
C THR A 213 -8.74 1.13 2.36
N LEU A 214 -9.62 0.69 1.46
CA LEU A 214 -11.05 0.61 1.73
C LEU A 214 -11.41 -0.87 1.86
N VAL A 215 -11.87 -1.25 3.05
CA VAL A 215 -12.38 -2.59 3.37
C VAL A 215 -13.83 -2.40 3.78
N ASN A 216 -14.76 -2.95 2.98
CA ASN A 216 -16.19 -2.69 3.15
C ASN A 216 -16.44 -1.16 3.20
N ASP A 217 -17.10 -0.67 4.26
CA ASP A 217 -17.38 0.75 4.46
C ASP A 217 -16.30 1.49 5.28
N VAL A 218 -15.10 0.92 5.42
CA VAL A 218 -14.07 1.47 6.32
C VAL A 218 -12.81 1.85 5.57
N VAL A 219 -12.47 3.14 5.65
CA VAL A 219 -11.21 3.69 5.15
C VAL A 219 -10.15 3.58 6.25
N TYR A 220 -9.09 2.83 5.95
CA TYR A 220 -7.91 2.68 6.80
C TYR A 220 -6.74 3.52 6.29
N ALA A 221 -6.02 4.11 7.24
CA ALA A 221 -4.79 4.87 7.00
C ALA A 221 -3.74 4.55 8.05
N GLY A 222 -2.49 4.39 7.61
CA GLY A 222 -1.32 4.34 8.49
C GLY A 222 -0.63 5.71 8.58
N PHE A 223 -0.20 6.09 9.78
CA PHE A 223 0.57 7.30 10.05
C PHE A 223 1.93 6.92 10.64
N GLY A 224 2.97 7.58 10.13
CA GLY A 224 4.37 7.37 10.52
C GLY A 224 5.06 8.65 10.97
N GLY A 225 6.38 8.55 11.11
CA GLY A 225 7.23 9.66 11.55
C GLY A 225 7.38 10.74 10.49
N LEU A 226 7.11 11.99 10.86
CA LEU A 226 7.48 13.14 10.04
C LEU A 226 8.97 13.43 10.25
N CYS A 227 9.81 13.00 9.30
CA CYS A 227 11.27 13.16 9.35
C CYS A 227 11.92 12.65 10.65
N ASP A 228 11.28 11.71 11.36
CA ASP A 228 11.69 11.26 12.70
C ASP A 228 11.98 12.41 13.68
N ALA A 229 11.22 13.50 13.59
CA ALA A 229 11.57 14.78 14.21
C ALA A 229 10.84 15.09 15.53
N PHE A 230 9.67 14.50 15.73
CA PHE A 230 8.70 14.98 16.72
C PHE A 230 8.22 13.89 17.67
N ASN A 231 7.36 14.29 18.59
CA ASN A 231 6.61 13.41 19.45
C ASN A 231 5.49 12.76 18.64
N TYR A 232 5.80 11.62 18.04
CA TYR A 232 4.85 10.85 17.25
C TYR A 232 4.78 9.42 17.75
N THR A 233 3.63 8.80 17.47
CA THR A 233 3.39 7.37 17.64
C THR A 233 2.79 6.85 16.35
N GLY A 234 3.23 5.70 15.87
CA GLY A 234 2.55 5.06 14.73
C GLY A 234 1.08 4.84 15.05
N THR A 235 0.22 5.23 14.12
CA THR A 235 -1.23 5.19 14.32
C THR A 235 -1.91 4.58 13.10
N VAL A 236 -2.80 3.62 13.34
CA VAL A 236 -3.82 3.23 12.35
C VAL A 236 -5.08 4.02 12.65
N VAL A 237 -5.57 4.74 11.64
CA VAL A 237 -6.89 5.36 11.69
C VAL A 237 -7.85 4.52 10.86
N ALA A 238 -9.00 4.17 11.44
CA ALA A 238 -10.07 3.45 10.76
C ALA A 238 -11.37 4.27 10.83
N ILE A 239 -11.90 4.67 9.67
CA ILE A 239 -13.07 5.53 9.55
C ILE A 239 -14.17 4.79 8.82
N ASN A 240 -15.27 4.51 9.52
CA ASN A 240 -16.48 4.02 8.86
C ASN A 240 -17.13 5.19 8.13
N ILE A 241 -17.26 5.12 6.81
CA ILE A 241 -17.71 6.25 5.98
C ILE A 241 -19.20 6.55 6.14
N ASN A 242 -20.00 5.56 6.54
CA ASN A 242 -21.44 5.69 6.74
C ASN A 242 -21.76 6.39 8.06
N THR A 243 -21.19 5.90 9.16
CA THR A 243 -21.40 6.45 10.51
C THR A 243 -20.51 7.67 10.78
N ARG A 244 -19.36 7.75 10.08
CA ARG A 244 -18.25 8.68 10.31
C ARG A 244 -17.61 8.50 11.69
N SER A 245 -17.71 7.30 12.28
CA SER A 245 -16.96 6.93 13.48
C SER A 245 -15.48 6.80 13.15
N ILE A 246 -14.62 7.39 13.98
CA ILE A 246 -13.18 7.44 13.77
C ILE A 246 -12.49 6.71 14.93
N ASN A 247 -11.79 5.62 14.61
CA ASN A 247 -10.89 4.93 15.53
C ASN A 247 -9.45 5.38 15.27
N ARG A 248 -8.65 5.55 16.32
CA ARG A 248 -7.23 5.91 16.35
C ARG A 248 -6.49 4.90 17.22
N TRP A 249 -5.94 3.87 16.61
CA TRP A 249 -5.23 2.81 17.32
C TRP A 249 -3.72 2.99 17.18
N VAL A 250 -2.99 3.04 18.29
CA VAL A 250 -1.54 3.30 18.29
C VAL A 250 -0.70 2.04 18.47
N THR A 251 0.50 2.05 17.88
CA THR A 251 1.49 0.96 17.95
C THR A 251 2.34 0.96 19.22
N GLN A 252 2.28 2.04 20.01
CA GLN A 252 2.95 2.20 21.31
C GLN A 252 1.93 2.68 22.35
N ALA A 253 1.35 1.70 23.05
CA ALA A 253 0.35 1.91 24.09
C ALA A 253 0.88 1.48 25.47
N GLY A 254 0.05 1.60 26.50
CA GLY A 254 0.28 1.01 27.82
C GLY A 254 1.43 1.66 28.62
N GLN A 255 1.41 1.53 29.95
CA GLN A 255 2.34 2.25 30.83
C GLN A 255 3.84 1.98 30.53
N GLY A 256 4.16 0.85 29.90
CA GLY A 256 5.53 0.50 29.52
C GLY A 256 6.09 1.24 28.29
N SER A 257 5.25 1.91 27.50
CA SER A 257 5.72 2.66 26.31
C SER A 257 6.26 4.05 26.67
N SER A 258 7.26 4.50 25.90
CA SER A 258 7.86 5.83 26.06
C SER A 258 6.85 6.94 25.82
N TYR A 259 6.77 7.90 26.74
CA TYR A 259 5.80 9.00 26.71
C TYR A 259 6.45 10.32 27.13
N SER A 260 6.00 11.41 26.52
CA SER A 260 6.38 12.77 26.86
C SER A 260 5.25 13.73 26.51
N ASP A 261 5.09 14.79 27.30
CA ASP A 261 4.20 15.92 27.00
C ASP A 261 4.89 17.00 26.12
N ASP A 262 6.20 16.84 25.82
CA ASP A 262 6.91 17.73 24.90
C ASP A 262 6.66 17.29 23.46
N TRP A 263 5.81 18.03 22.75
CA TRP A 263 5.47 17.76 21.35
C TRP A 263 6.66 17.91 20.38
N THR A 264 7.70 18.63 20.79
CA THR A 264 8.89 18.88 19.96
C THR A 264 9.98 17.83 20.16
N LEU A 265 9.85 16.97 21.18
CA LEU A 265 10.80 15.94 21.52
C LEU A 265 10.81 14.84 20.45
N LYS A 266 11.96 14.63 19.82
CA LYS A 266 12.17 13.54 18.88
C LYS A 266 11.82 12.20 19.53
N HIS A 267 10.87 11.49 18.90
CA HIS A 267 10.35 10.20 19.36
C HIS A 267 9.73 10.23 20.76
N GLY A 268 9.23 11.38 21.23
CA GLY A 268 8.58 11.51 22.55
C GLY A 268 7.38 10.58 22.75
N GLY A 269 6.75 10.15 21.64
CA GLY A 269 5.59 9.26 21.62
C GLY A 269 5.93 7.78 21.56
N GLY A 270 7.21 7.41 21.49
CA GLY A 270 7.64 6.02 21.28
C GLY A 270 7.91 5.65 19.83
N ALA A 271 7.73 6.56 18.87
CA ALA A 271 7.95 6.33 17.44
C ALA A 271 7.12 5.16 16.88
N ALA A 272 7.75 4.15 16.26
CA ALA A 272 7.10 2.96 15.71
C ALA A 272 6.03 3.29 14.66
N GLY A 273 6.40 4.13 13.69
CA GLY A 273 5.54 4.60 12.61
C GLY A 273 5.05 3.52 11.65
N ILE A 274 4.04 3.89 10.86
CA ILE A 274 3.48 3.07 9.78
C ILE A 274 3.62 3.87 8.48
N SER A 275 4.75 3.72 7.77
CA SER A 275 5.02 4.36 6.46
C SER A 275 4.64 3.50 5.25
N GLN A 276 4.69 2.17 5.42
CA GLN A 276 4.45 1.12 4.41
C GLN A 276 5.24 1.30 3.10
N ALA A 277 6.30 2.12 3.06
CA ALA A 277 6.98 2.50 1.82
C ALA A 277 5.97 2.95 0.74
N GLY A 278 4.94 3.71 1.14
CA GLY A 278 3.88 4.16 0.25
C GLY A 278 2.90 3.09 -0.23
N MET A 279 2.98 1.84 0.25
CA MET A 279 1.94 0.83 0.07
C MET A 279 0.74 1.11 0.97
N SER A 280 -0.38 0.46 0.68
CA SER A 280 -1.53 0.45 1.59
C SER A 280 -1.34 -0.58 2.70
N LEU A 281 -2.21 -0.57 3.72
CA LEU A 281 -2.30 -1.70 4.66
C LEU A 281 -2.89 -2.89 3.88
N ALA A 282 -2.32 -4.08 4.02
CA ALA A 282 -2.90 -5.27 3.39
C ALA A 282 -4.15 -5.70 4.14
N SER A 283 -5.13 -6.28 3.44
CA SER A 283 -6.31 -6.86 4.07
C SER A 283 -6.73 -8.15 3.38
N ASP A 284 -7.27 -9.08 4.17
CA ASP A 284 -7.94 -10.29 3.69
C ASP A 284 -9.46 -10.10 3.53
N GLY A 285 -9.97 -8.87 3.67
CA GLY A 285 -11.38 -8.52 3.63
C GLY A 285 -12.04 -8.37 5.01
N GLU A 286 -11.39 -8.85 6.06
CA GLU A 286 -11.86 -8.75 7.45
C GLU A 286 -10.86 -7.96 8.30
N ASP A 287 -9.61 -8.40 8.32
CA ASP A 287 -8.54 -7.81 9.13
C ASP A 287 -7.60 -6.98 8.28
N VAL A 288 -6.80 -6.13 8.94
CA VAL A 288 -5.72 -5.37 8.30
C VAL A 288 -4.37 -5.76 8.87
N PHE A 289 -3.38 -5.85 7.97
CA PHE A 289 -2.03 -6.34 8.22
C PHE A 289 -1.03 -5.30 7.77
N PHE A 290 -0.04 -5.04 8.61
CA PHE A 290 0.94 -3.98 8.34
C PHE A 290 2.24 -4.21 9.09
N ALA A 291 3.29 -3.57 8.58
CA ALA A 291 4.59 -3.52 9.21
C ALA A 291 4.79 -2.22 10.02
N VAL A 292 5.47 -2.31 11.15
CA VAL A 292 5.69 -1.20 12.10
C VAL A 292 7.18 -0.87 12.17
N ASP A 293 7.53 0.41 12.08
CA ASP A 293 8.91 0.89 12.17
C ASP A 293 9.55 0.65 13.55
N ASN A 294 10.82 1.02 13.66
CA ASN A 294 11.50 1.06 14.94
C ASN A 294 10.79 2.01 15.90
N GLY A 295 10.56 1.54 17.13
CA GLY A 295 10.18 2.41 18.24
C GLY A 295 11.38 3.02 18.94
N SER A 296 11.13 4.06 19.74
CA SER A 296 12.06 4.60 20.73
C SER A 296 11.72 4.07 22.12
N GLY A 297 12.72 4.03 23.00
CA GLY A 297 12.54 3.54 24.37
C GLY A 297 12.82 2.05 24.54
N PRO A 298 12.47 1.46 25.70
CA PRO A 298 12.65 0.04 25.93
C PRO A 298 11.80 -0.72 24.90
N LEU A 299 12.43 -1.52 24.04
CA LEU A 299 11.75 -2.31 23.01
C LEU A 299 10.84 -3.42 23.56
N GLY A 300 10.49 -3.41 24.86
CA GLY A 300 9.71 -4.42 25.59
C GLY A 300 10.30 -5.83 25.53
N ALA A 301 10.34 -6.41 24.33
CA ALA A 301 10.86 -7.73 24.01
C ALA A 301 12.34 -7.77 23.55
N ALA A 302 12.95 -6.71 23.00
CA ALA A 302 14.34 -6.84 22.48
C ALA A 302 15.41 -7.05 23.57
N ASN A 303 15.08 -6.74 24.82
CA ASN A 303 15.92 -7.06 26.00
C ASN A 303 15.49 -8.37 26.69
N SER A 304 14.39 -8.99 26.24
CA SER A 304 13.89 -10.25 26.74
C SER A 304 14.30 -11.38 25.82
N THR A 305 14.77 -12.49 26.36
CA THR A 305 14.99 -13.72 25.58
C THR A 305 13.79 -14.66 25.64
N ALA A 306 12.74 -14.29 26.37
CA ALA A 306 11.55 -15.10 26.56
C ALA A 306 10.71 -15.15 25.28
N PRO A 307 10.31 -16.35 24.82
CA PRO A 307 9.35 -16.48 23.72
C PRO A 307 7.99 -15.86 24.04
N ILE A 308 7.39 -15.20 23.06
CA ILE A 308 6.03 -14.64 23.14
C ILE A 308 5.21 -15.18 21.97
N ALA A 309 4.06 -15.80 22.26
CA ALA A 309 3.16 -16.29 21.24
C ALA A 309 2.47 -15.13 20.51
N GLY A 310 2.25 -15.26 19.20
CA GLY A 310 1.71 -14.20 18.35
C GLY A 310 0.36 -13.62 18.82
N HIS A 311 -0.57 -14.48 19.24
CA HIS A 311 -1.88 -14.04 19.77
C HIS A 311 -1.83 -13.45 21.19
N THR A 312 -0.64 -13.26 21.77
CA THR A 312 -0.51 -12.58 23.06
C THR A 312 -0.55 -11.08 22.84
N HIS A 313 -1.56 -10.40 23.38
CA HIS A 313 -1.68 -8.94 23.32
C HIS A 313 -0.36 -8.23 23.62
N GLN A 314 0.02 -7.29 22.74
CA GLN A 314 1.22 -6.47 22.89
C GLN A 314 0.87 -4.99 22.78
N ASP A 315 1.30 -4.20 23.76
CA ASP A 315 1.18 -2.74 23.72
C ASP A 315 2.34 -2.06 22.96
N ILE A 316 3.50 -2.70 22.89
CA ILE A 316 4.72 -2.17 22.27
C ILE A 316 5.02 -3.00 21.03
N LEU A 317 4.69 -2.48 19.85
CA LEU A 317 4.75 -3.20 18.57
C LEU A 317 5.90 -2.78 17.67
N SER A 318 6.90 -2.11 18.24
CA SER A 318 8.13 -1.72 17.55
C SER A 318 8.68 -2.88 16.71
N SER A 319 9.04 -2.59 15.46
CA SER A 319 9.76 -3.55 14.62
C SER A 319 9.02 -4.85 14.33
N SER A 320 7.70 -4.78 14.19
CA SER A 320 6.84 -5.97 14.10
C SER A 320 5.96 -5.93 12.84
N ALA A 321 5.59 -7.11 12.33
CA ALA A 321 4.40 -7.27 11.51
C ALA A 321 3.20 -7.45 12.44
N VAL A 322 2.06 -6.82 12.15
CA VAL A 322 0.91 -6.75 13.04
C VAL A 322 -0.36 -7.03 12.26
N ARG A 323 -1.29 -7.77 12.88
CA ARG A 323 -2.67 -7.98 12.46
C ARG A 323 -3.61 -7.34 13.48
N ILE A 324 -4.54 -6.52 13.00
CA ILE A 324 -5.62 -5.94 13.81
C ILE A 324 -6.96 -6.20 13.13
N SER A 325 -8.02 -6.19 13.94
CA SER A 325 -9.40 -6.33 13.49
C SER A 325 -10.22 -5.13 13.94
N LEU A 326 -11.21 -4.70 13.16
CA LEU A 326 -12.19 -3.73 13.60
C LEU A 326 -13.44 -4.46 14.07
N THR A 327 -13.80 -4.25 15.33
CA THR A 327 -14.98 -4.83 15.98
C THR A 327 -15.94 -3.72 16.43
N ASP A 328 -17.10 -4.09 16.99
CA ASP A 328 -18.03 -3.13 17.60
C ASP A 328 -17.38 -2.35 18.77
N ASP A 329 -16.38 -2.94 19.43
CA ASP A 329 -15.59 -2.32 20.50
C ASP A 329 -14.41 -1.47 19.97
N GLY A 330 -14.34 -1.25 18.66
CA GLY A 330 -13.25 -0.54 17.99
C GLY A 330 -12.14 -1.48 17.50
N VAL A 331 -10.97 -0.91 17.22
CA VAL A 331 -9.82 -1.63 16.68
C VAL A 331 -9.14 -2.48 17.75
N GLN A 332 -9.01 -3.78 17.49
CA GLN A 332 -8.45 -4.78 18.40
C GLN A 332 -7.15 -5.39 17.85
N PHE A 333 -6.19 -5.64 18.74
CA PHE A 333 -5.02 -6.44 18.42
C PHE A 333 -5.40 -7.90 18.17
N VAL A 334 -4.81 -8.54 17.16
CA VAL A 334 -5.07 -9.96 16.85
C VAL A 334 -3.80 -10.81 16.91
N ASP A 335 -2.73 -10.36 16.25
CA ASP A 335 -1.50 -11.15 16.11
C ASP A 335 -0.30 -10.26 15.78
N PHE A 336 0.90 -10.76 16.04
CA PHE A 336 2.14 -10.11 15.63
C PHE A 336 3.25 -11.10 15.31
N PHE A 337 4.23 -10.61 14.54
CA PHE A 337 5.54 -11.21 14.42
C PHE A 337 6.63 -10.18 14.66
N ARG A 338 7.69 -10.58 15.35
CA ARG A 338 8.90 -9.79 15.51
C ARG A 338 10.13 -10.67 15.26
N PRO A 339 11.10 -10.22 14.45
CA PRO A 339 12.35 -10.94 14.26
C PRO A 339 13.05 -11.21 15.60
N TYR A 340 13.51 -12.45 15.81
CA TYR A 340 14.16 -12.88 17.04
C TYR A 340 15.46 -12.11 17.33
N ASP A 341 16.14 -11.68 16.26
CA ASP A 341 17.42 -10.97 16.26
C ASP A 341 17.28 -9.45 16.15
N VAL A 342 16.06 -8.93 16.34
CA VAL A 342 15.78 -7.51 16.48
C VAL A 342 16.75 -6.87 17.49
N GLN A 343 17.51 -5.89 17.03
CA GLN A 343 18.49 -5.18 17.87
C GLN A 343 17.92 -3.84 18.34
N PRO A 344 18.31 -3.34 19.52
CA PRO A 344 17.98 -1.98 19.99
C PRO A 344 18.38 -0.85 19.03
N ASN A 345 19.42 -1.07 18.21
CA ASN A 345 19.88 -0.11 17.22
C ASN A 345 19.15 -0.19 15.86
N GLY A 346 18.21 -1.12 15.70
CA GLY A 346 17.34 -1.20 14.53
C GLY A 346 17.94 -1.83 13.27
N ASN A 347 19.14 -2.44 13.31
CA ASN A 347 19.79 -2.94 12.09
C ASN A 347 19.13 -4.20 11.48
N GLN A 348 18.32 -4.95 12.23
CA GLN A 348 17.73 -6.24 11.82
C GLN A 348 16.22 -6.35 12.10
N SER A 349 15.54 -5.24 12.34
CA SER A 349 14.11 -5.18 12.68
C SER A 349 13.21 -5.37 11.44
N ILE A 350 11.87 -5.22 11.57
CA ILE A 350 10.91 -4.97 10.46
C ILE A 350 10.63 -3.47 10.42
N GLU A 351 10.83 -2.79 9.30
CA GLU A 351 10.44 -1.39 9.06
C GLU A 351 9.14 -1.56 8.29
N SER A 352 8.37 -0.51 8.25
CA SER A 352 7.16 -0.42 7.47
C SER A 352 7.47 -0.39 5.97
N GLY A 353 8.12 -1.43 5.43
CA GLY A 353 8.34 -1.69 4.01
C GLY A 353 7.15 -2.35 3.32
N GLY A 354 6.01 -2.48 4.02
CA GLY A 354 4.79 -3.12 3.54
C GLY A 354 4.56 -4.52 4.12
N PHE A 355 3.29 -4.92 4.17
CA PHE A 355 2.85 -6.31 4.33
C PHE A 355 2.12 -6.71 3.05
N SER A 356 2.33 -7.94 2.57
CA SER A 356 1.63 -8.48 1.40
C SER A 356 0.97 -9.81 1.72
N ILE A 357 -0.30 -9.95 1.39
CA ILE A 357 -1.07 -11.20 1.46
C ILE A 357 -1.05 -11.84 0.09
N LEU A 358 -0.68 -13.12 0.02
CA LEU A 358 -0.61 -13.85 -1.25
C LEU A 358 -1.95 -14.50 -1.58
N GLU A 359 -2.24 -14.63 -2.88
CA GLU A 359 -3.47 -15.27 -3.38
C GLU A 359 -3.56 -16.73 -2.89
N PRO A 360 -4.59 -17.11 -2.12
CA PRO A 360 -4.61 -18.37 -1.38
C PRO A 360 -4.93 -19.61 -2.25
N ASN A 361 -5.45 -19.46 -3.48
CA ASN A 361 -5.66 -20.61 -4.35
C ASN A 361 -4.34 -21.17 -4.88
N THR A 362 -3.36 -20.31 -5.16
CA THR A 362 -2.00 -20.72 -5.54
C THR A 362 -1.08 -20.87 -4.35
N PHE A 363 -0.97 -19.83 -3.51
CA PHE A 363 0.03 -19.73 -2.45
C PHE A 363 -0.51 -20.32 -1.14
N LYS A 364 -0.43 -21.64 -1.03
CA LYS A 364 -0.82 -22.38 0.18
C LYS A 364 0.04 -23.61 0.39
N THR A 365 0.24 -23.98 1.64
CA THR A 365 1.01 -25.17 2.03
C THR A 365 0.08 -26.17 2.71
N GLY A 366 0.59 -27.37 2.99
CA GLY A 366 -0.17 -28.34 3.80
C GLY A 366 -0.46 -27.86 5.23
N SER A 367 0.30 -26.90 5.76
CA SER A 367 0.20 -26.40 7.14
C SER A 367 -0.35 -24.98 7.26
N ALA A 368 -0.48 -24.24 6.16
CA ALA A 368 -0.97 -22.87 6.13
C ALA A 368 -1.80 -22.63 4.85
N GLY A 369 -3.09 -22.35 5.04
CA GLY A 369 -4.02 -22.10 3.93
C GLY A 369 -3.90 -20.70 3.32
N ARG A 370 -3.27 -19.77 4.05
CA ARG A 370 -3.10 -18.37 3.65
C ARG A 370 -1.71 -17.88 4.06
N LEU A 371 -1.00 -17.24 3.13
CA LEU A 371 0.38 -16.82 3.32
C LEU A 371 0.51 -15.31 3.26
N GLY A 372 1.38 -14.76 4.11
CA GLY A 372 1.78 -13.35 4.11
C GLY A 372 3.28 -13.18 3.92
N VAL A 373 3.70 -12.01 3.48
CA VAL A 373 5.11 -11.64 3.29
C VAL A 373 5.37 -10.29 3.90
N THR A 374 6.41 -10.20 4.74
CA THR A 374 6.99 -8.90 5.14
C THR A 374 8.48 -8.88 4.87
N GLY A 375 9.03 -7.69 4.74
CA GLY A 375 10.42 -7.51 4.35
C GLY A 375 11.10 -6.37 5.09
N ARG A 376 12.39 -6.56 5.41
CA ARG A 376 13.31 -5.50 5.83
C ARG A 376 14.75 -5.96 5.74
N SER A 377 15.66 -4.99 5.56
CA SER A 377 17.10 -5.25 5.51
C SER A 377 17.32 -6.25 4.37
N SER A 378 18.20 -7.22 4.54
CA SER A 378 18.41 -8.28 3.58
C SER A 378 17.55 -9.52 3.84
N LYS A 379 16.34 -9.38 4.40
CA LYS A 379 15.46 -10.52 4.71
C LYS A 379 14.01 -10.32 4.26
N LEU A 380 13.40 -11.41 3.79
CA LEU A 380 11.94 -11.57 3.69
C LEU A 380 11.47 -12.65 4.65
N TYR A 381 10.33 -12.43 5.29
CA TYR A 381 9.67 -13.36 6.20
C TYR A 381 8.36 -13.83 5.58
N ILE A 382 8.15 -15.15 5.53
CA ILE A 382 6.94 -15.78 5.01
C ILE A 382 6.07 -16.23 6.18
N HIS A 383 4.91 -15.60 6.35
CA HIS A 383 4.00 -15.80 7.46
C HIS A 383 2.90 -16.80 7.12
N ASN A 384 2.41 -17.53 8.12
CA ASN A 384 1.07 -18.09 8.12
C ASN A 384 0.12 -16.97 8.60
N LEU A 385 -0.92 -16.61 7.85
CA LEU A 385 -1.82 -15.51 8.29
C LEU A 385 -2.66 -15.87 9.53
N ASP A 386 -2.82 -17.16 9.82
CA ASP A 386 -3.52 -17.63 11.02
C ASP A 386 -2.62 -17.62 12.27
N ASN A 387 -1.30 -17.49 12.09
CA ASN A 387 -0.31 -17.32 13.16
C ASN A 387 0.96 -16.68 12.59
N LEU A 388 1.13 -15.37 12.78
CA LEU A 388 2.20 -14.58 12.19
C LEU A 388 3.59 -15.02 12.66
N GLY A 389 3.69 -15.64 13.84
CA GLY A 389 4.91 -16.28 14.36
C GLY A 389 5.45 -15.72 15.67
N GLY A 390 4.84 -14.67 16.23
CA GLY A 390 5.20 -14.10 17.54
C GLY A 390 6.67 -13.65 17.63
N TYR A 391 7.26 -13.82 18.80
CA TYR A 391 8.68 -13.57 19.07
C TYR A 391 9.35 -14.84 19.61
N ARG A 392 10.46 -15.24 18.99
CA ARG A 392 11.27 -16.43 19.39
C ARG A 392 10.47 -17.74 19.49
N GLN A 393 9.44 -17.93 18.67
CA GLN A 393 8.59 -19.13 18.68
C GLN A 393 9.17 -20.32 17.88
N GLY A 394 10.23 -20.09 17.11
CA GLY A 394 10.89 -21.13 16.32
C GLY A 394 11.85 -22.00 17.15
N ALA A 395 12.44 -23.00 16.48
CA ALA A 395 13.40 -23.90 17.11
C ALA A 395 14.59 -23.13 17.71
N ASN A 396 14.98 -23.47 18.95
CA ASN A 396 16.05 -22.79 19.69
C ASN A 396 15.82 -21.28 19.88
N GLY A 397 14.56 -20.82 19.84
CA GLY A 397 14.23 -19.40 19.99
C GLY A 397 14.45 -18.58 18.72
N SER A 398 14.48 -19.20 17.54
CA SER A 398 14.49 -18.52 16.24
C SER A 398 13.11 -17.91 15.90
N ASP A 399 13.00 -17.30 14.71
CA ASP A 399 11.72 -16.85 14.17
C ASP A 399 10.72 -18.01 14.02
N GLY A 400 9.45 -17.74 14.37
CA GLY A 400 8.32 -18.67 14.22
C GLY A 400 7.61 -18.59 12.87
N VAL A 401 8.26 -18.02 11.85
CA VAL A 401 7.72 -17.88 10.48
C VAL A 401 7.89 -19.18 9.69
N LEU A 402 7.16 -19.33 8.59
CA LEU A 402 7.24 -20.52 7.73
C LEU A 402 8.59 -20.60 7.02
N GLN A 403 9.15 -19.45 6.64
CA GLN A 403 10.44 -19.35 5.97
C GLN A 403 11.01 -17.93 6.11
N THR A 404 12.34 -17.84 6.23
CA THR A 404 13.08 -16.59 6.05
C THR A 404 13.97 -16.71 4.81
N LEU A 405 13.88 -15.75 3.89
CA LEU A 405 14.75 -15.63 2.72
C LEU A 405 15.80 -14.56 2.96
N THR A 406 17.06 -14.84 2.62
CA THR A 406 18.13 -13.83 2.60
C THR A 406 18.25 -13.24 1.20
N LEU A 407 18.33 -11.91 1.13
CA LEU A 407 18.41 -11.12 -0.09
C LEU A 407 19.82 -10.58 -0.34
N ASP A 408 20.10 -10.23 -1.59
CA ASP A 408 21.39 -9.67 -2.03
C ASP A 408 21.60 -8.20 -1.60
N GLY A 409 20.55 -7.54 -1.12
CA GLY A 409 20.58 -6.12 -0.74
C GLY A 409 19.47 -5.80 0.25
N ARG A 410 19.47 -4.55 0.72
CA ARG A 410 18.40 -4.06 1.59
C ARG A 410 17.12 -3.86 0.79
N ILE A 411 15.98 -4.25 1.32
CA ILE A 411 14.69 -3.85 0.76
C ILE A 411 14.09 -2.73 1.57
N SER A 412 13.70 -1.68 0.84
CA SER A 412 13.05 -0.49 1.38
C SER A 412 11.60 -0.37 0.88
N SER A 413 11.07 -1.42 0.24
CA SER A 413 9.71 -1.49 -0.33
C SER A 413 9.17 -2.93 -0.27
N GLY A 414 7.91 -3.13 -0.64
CA GLY A 414 7.28 -4.45 -0.60
C GLY A 414 7.58 -5.33 -1.79
N ILE A 415 6.76 -6.37 -1.95
CA ILE A 415 6.90 -7.37 -3.00
C ILE A 415 5.84 -7.21 -4.11
N GLY A 416 6.09 -7.88 -5.22
CA GLY A 416 5.05 -8.27 -6.18
C GLY A 416 4.87 -9.79 -6.17
N SER A 417 3.72 -10.28 -6.62
CA SER A 417 3.43 -11.70 -6.73
C SER A 417 2.82 -12.03 -8.08
N TYR A 418 2.90 -13.30 -8.47
CA TYR A 418 2.29 -13.81 -9.69
C TYR A 418 1.74 -15.21 -9.40
N PRO A 419 0.41 -15.40 -9.32
CA PRO A 419 -0.19 -16.66 -8.91
C PRO A 419 -0.25 -17.71 -10.03
N LEU A 420 0.00 -17.34 -11.29
CA LEU A 420 -0.02 -18.28 -12.41
C LEU A 420 1.34 -19.00 -12.54
N GLU A 421 1.42 -20.00 -13.43
CA GLU A 421 2.60 -20.85 -13.66
C GLU A 421 3.23 -21.46 -12.38
N GLY A 422 2.41 -21.71 -11.36
CA GLY A 422 2.83 -22.34 -10.10
C GLY A 422 3.28 -21.36 -9.01
N GLY A 423 3.22 -20.05 -9.25
CA GLY A 423 3.44 -19.05 -8.21
C GLY A 423 4.86 -18.51 -8.14
N TYR A 424 4.99 -17.18 -8.14
CA TYR A 424 6.25 -16.46 -7.95
C TYR A 424 6.04 -15.24 -7.05
N ILE A 425 7.07 -14.87 -6.29
CA ILE A 425 7.19 -13.54 -5.68
C ILE A 425 8.42 -12.83 -6.23
N TYR A 426 8.33 -11.51 -6.35
CA TYR A 426 9.39 -10.64 -6.85
C TYR A 426 9.74 -9.63 -5.78
N VAL A 427 11.03 -9.47 -5.56
CA VAL A 427 11.55 -8.49 -4.63
C VAL A 427 12.66 -7.69 -5.28
N ASN A 428 12.69 -6.42 -4.93
CA ASN A 428 13.54 -5.43 -5.54
C ASN A 428 14.45 -4.80 -4.46
N PRO A 429 15.65 -5.36 -4.20
CA PRO A 429 16.56 -4.81 -3.21
C PRO A 429 17.34 -3.61 -3.76
N ASP A 430 17.64 -2.66 -2.89
CA ASP A 430 18.46 -1.48 -3.14
C ASP A 430 19.82 -1.90 -3.72
N ASN A 431 20.19 -1.32 -4.87
CA ASN A 431 21.45 -1.56 -5.57
C ASN A 431 21.72 -3.04 -5.89
N ALA A 432 20.67 -3.86 -6.00
CA ALA A 432 20.75 -5.26 -6.38
C ALA A 432 19.77 -5.56 -7.53
N PRO A 433 19.86 -6.73 -8.19
CA PRO A 433 18.87 -7.13 -9.18
C PRO A 433 17.49 -7.46 -8.59
N LEU A 434 16.44 -7.16 -9.36
CA LEU A 434 15.11 -7.74 -9.17
C LEU A 434 15.25 -9.27 -9.12
N SER A 435 14.75 -9.87 -8.05
CA SER A 435 14.88 -11.30 -7.77
C SER A 435 13.50 -11.96 -7.76
N ALA A 436 13.35 -13.04 -8.52
CA ALA A 436 12.15 -13.87 -8.54
C ALA A 436 12.37 -15.15 -7.73
N TYR A 437 11.46 -15.42 -6.79
CA TYR A 437 11.43 -16.66 -6.03
C TYR A 437 10.21 -17.47 -6.43
N LYS A 438 10.42 -18.71 -6.86
CA LYS A 438 9.36 -19.65 -7.24
C LYS A 438 8.76 -20.31 -6.02
N PHE A 439 7.44 -20.35 -5.96
CA PHE A 439 6.69 -21.09 -4.97
C PHE A 439 6.72 -22.59 -5.26
N THR A 440 6.84 -23.39 -4.22
CA THR A 440 6.70 -24.84 -4.26
C THR A 440 5.80 -25.26 -3.12
N ASN A 441 4.69 -25.93 -3.44
CA ASN A 441 3.84 -26.54 -2.44
C ASN A 441 4.55 -27.78 -1.87
N ALA A 442 5.39 -27.55 -0.87
CA ALA A 442 6.03 -28.60 -0.10
C ALA A 442 4.97 -29.35 0.73
N SER A 443 4.81 -30.65 0.49
CA SER A 443 4.07 -31.52 1.40
C SER A 443 4.70 -31.47 2.79
N SER A 444 3.90 -31.61 3.86
CA SER A 444 4.26 -31.43 5.28
C SER A 444 5.49 -32.22 5.80
N ASN A 445 6.06 -33.12 4.98
CA ASN A 445 7.21 -33.96 5.32
C ASN A 445 8.49 -33.65 4.51
N SER A 446 8.51 -32.60 3.67
CA SER A 446 9.72 -32.23 2.94
C SER A 446 10.46 -31.08 3.64
N THR A 447 11.78 -31.21 3.79
CA THR A 447 12.70 -30.14 4.23
C THR A 447 12.88 -29.04 3.18
N SER A 448 11.99 -28.96 2.20
CA SER A 448 12.08 -28.08 1.05
C SER A 448 11.58 -26.69 1.42
N ALA A 449 12.35 -25.66 1.07
CA ALA A 449 11.92 -24.27 1.21
C ALA A 449 10.69 -23.98 0.32
N PHE A 450 9.69 -23.25 0.82
CA PHE A 450 8.47 -22.91 0.08
C PHE A 450 8.75 -21.97 -1.09
N PHE A 451 9.69 -21.05 -0.91
CA PHE A 451 10.18 -20.14 -1.93
C PHE A 451 11.65 -20.38 -2.20
N THR A 452 12.02 -20.54 -3.47
CA THR A 452 13.41 -20.74 -3.90
C THR A 452 13.76 -19.78 -5.02
N LEU A 453 14.99 -19.25 -5.04
CA LEU A 453 15.42 -18.32 -6.07
C LEU A 453 15.34 -18.98 -7.45
N ALA A 454 14.54 -18.41 -8.33
CA ALA A 454 14.29 -18.92 -9.67
C ALA A 454 14.99 -18.11 -10.76
N GLY A 455 15.25 -16.83 -10.51
CA GLY A 455 16.08 -16.01 -11.39
C GLY A 455 16.20 -14.57 -10.95
N LYS A 456 17.08 -13.84 -11.64
CA LYS A 456 17.38 -12.43 -11.36
C LYS A 456 17.43 -11.63 -12.66
N SER A 457 17.13 -10.33 -12.58
CA SER A 457 17.37 -9.40 -13.68
C SER A 457 18.85 -9.00 -13.77
N SER A 458 19.20 -8.10 -14.69
CA SER A 458 20.38 -7.25 -14.50
C SER A 458 20.15 -6.31 -13.31
N ALA A 459 21.22 -5.91 -12.63
CA ALA A 459 21.14 -4.90 -11.56
C ALA A 459 20.59 -3.56 -12.09
N HIS A 460 19.86 -2.83 -11.24
CA HIS A 460 19.33 -1.49 -11.51
C HIS A 460 19.74 -0.52 -10.40
N SER A 461 19.28 0.73 -10.48
CA SER A 461 19.70 1.81 -9.59
C SER A 461 18.98 1.78 -8.24
N GLU A 462 19.48 2.59 -7.30
CA GLU A 462 18.82 2.83 -6.02
C GLU A 462 17.50 3.59 -6.20
N GLY A 463 16.45 3.19 -5.47
CA GLY A 463 15.17 3.89 -5.47
C GLY A 463 14.14 3.40 -6.49
N ALA A 464 14.25 2.15 -6.91
CA ALA A 464 13.20 1.53 -7.70
C ALA A 464 11.90 1.31 -6.87
N GLY A 465 10.75 1.30 -7.55
CA GLY A 465 9.43 1.19 -6.95
C GLY A 465 9.05 -0.24 -6.56
N ILE A 466 7.80 -0.41 -6.16
CA ILE A 466 7.31 -1.71 -5.70
C ILE A 466 6.95 -2.56 -6.93
N PRO A 467 7.44 -3.81 -7.05
CA PRO A 467 7.11 -4.66 -8.18
C PRO A 467 5.60 -4.81 -8.33
N THR A 468 5.10 -4.58 -9.56
CA THR A 468 3.68 -4.69 -9.90
C THR A 468 3.55 -5.68 -11.05
N VAL A 469 2.59 -6.59 -10.99
CA VAL A 469 2.48 -7.70 -11.92
C VAL A 469 1.11 -7.70 -12.58
N THR A 470 1.09 -7.80 -13.90
CA THR A 470 -0.12 -7.97 -14.70
C THR A 470 -0.03 -9.27 -15.50
N SER A 471 -1.18 -9.78 -15.94
CA SER A 471 -1.26 -10.77 -17.02
C SER A 471 -2.38 -10.37 -17.98
N LYS A 472 -2.50 -11.07 -19.12
CA LYS A 472 -3.53 -10.83 -20.12
C LYS A 472 -4.71 -11.75 -19.91
N ASN A 473 -5.83 -11.20 -19.48
CA ASN A 473 -7.06 -11.91 -19.06
C ASN A 473 -6.79 -13.15 -18.18
N GLY A 474 -5.79 -13.10 -17.30
CA GLY A 474 -5.42 -14.23 -16.44
C GLY A 474 -4.75 -15.40 -17.18
N GLU A 475 -4.33 -15.20 -18.43
CA GLU A 475 -3.73 -16.25 -19.27
C GLU A 475 -2.32 -16.58 -18.81
N ALA A 476 -2.10 -17.85 -18.45
CA ALA A 476 -0.79 -18.35 -18.08
C ALA A 476 0.21 -18.16 -19.23
N GLY A 477 1.42 -17.75 -18.90
CA GLY A 477 2.46 -17.47 -19.86
C GLY A 477 2.37 -16.07 -20.45
N THR A 478 1.54 -15.16 -19.93
CA THR A 478 1.48 -13.75 -20.37
C THR A 478 1.94 -12.75 -19.31
N GLY A 479 2.32 -13.23 -18.12
CA GLY A 479 2.69 -12.37 -16.99
C GLY A 479 3.84 -11.41 -17.29
N ILE A 480 3.69 -10.18 -16.81
CA ILE A 480 4.66 -9.09 -16.90
C ILE A 480 4.93 -8.55 -15.50
N VAL A 481 6.20 -8.43 -15.13
CA VAL A 481 6.63 -7.74 -13.92
C VAL A 481 7.08 -6.34 -14.31
N TRP A 482 6.40 -5.34 -13.77
CA TRP A 482 6.68 -3.95 -13.95
C TRP A 482 7.43 -3.39 -12.75
N LEU A 483 8.39 -2.51 -13.04
CA LEU A 483 9.19 -1.85 -12.03
C LEU A 483 9.45 -0.41 -12.45
N THR A 484 9.27 0.55 -11.55
CA THR A 484 9.75 1.92 -11.75
C THR A 484 11.17 2.05 -11.24
N ASP A 485 12.04 2.78 -11.93
CA ASP A 485 13.43 3.01 -11.56
C ASP A 485 13.75 4.51 -11.68
N ALA A 486 14.48 5.04 -10.69
CA ALA A 486 14.76 6.48 -10.58
C ALA A 486 15.56 7.03 -11.77
N VAL A 487 16.34 6.19 -12.46
CA VAL A 487 17.19 6.58 -13.59
C VAL A 487 16.61 6.09 -14.91
N GLN A 488 16.23 4.81 -14.99
CA GLN A 488 15.81 4.14 -16.21
C GLN A 488 14.32 4.36 -16.53
N GLY A 489 13.51 4.80 -15.56
CA GLY A 489 12.08 5.00 -15.74
C GLY A 489 11.29 3.70 -15.57
N LEU A 490 10.36 3.41 -16.48
CA LEU A 490 9.53 2.21 -16.41
C LEU A 490 10.25 1.02 -17.06
N LEU A 491 10.36 -0.07 -16.32
CA LEU A 491 10.95 -1.34 -16.73
C LEU A 491 9.87 -2.44 -16.76
N ALA A 492 10.03 -3.40 -17.65
CA ALA A 492 9.19 -4.58 -17.75
C ALA A 492 10.04 -5.85 -17.92
N TYR A 493 9.61 -6.94 -17.32
CA TYR A 493 10.25 -8.26 -17.40
C TYR A 493 9.19 -9.33 -17.63
N LYS A 494 9.58 -10.44 -18.28
CA LYS A 494 8.75 -11.65 -18.29
C LYS A 494 8.64 -12.16 -16.85
N ALA A 495 7.41 -12.47 -16.41
CA ALA A 495 7.16 -12.93 -15.04
C ALA A 495 7.90 -14.23 -14.72
N VAL A 496 7.91 -15.19 -15.65
CA VAL A 496 8.59 -16.46 -15.43
C VAL A 496 10.06 -16.37 -15.87
N PRO A 497 11.04 -16.60 -14.97
CA PRO A 497 12.44 -16.62 -15.34
C PRO A 497 12.79 -17.76 -16.31
N VAL A 498 13.74 -17.50 -17.21
CA VAL A 498 14.29 -18.48 -18.16
C VAL A 498 15.76 -18.68 -17.85
N ASN A 499 16.18 -19.93 -17.60
CA ASN A 499 17.58 -20.29 -17.28
C ASN A 499 18.20 -19.44 -16.15
N GLY A 500 17.43 -19.11 -15.11
CA GLY A 500 17.91 -18.29 -13.99
C GLY A 500 17.87 -16.78 -14.23
N SER A 501 17.30 -16.31 -15.34
CA SER A 501 17.26 -14.90 -15.72
C SER A 501 15.82 -14.37 -15.84
N LEU A 502 15.56 -13.20 -15.26
CA LEU A 502 14.38 -12.39 -15.58
C LEU A 502 14.67 -11.60 -16.85
N GLU A 503 14.08 -12.04 -17.97
CA GLU A 503 14.28 -11.42 -19.26
C GLU A 503 13.52 -10.09 -19.35
N ALA A 504 14.24 -9.00 -19.62
CA ALA A 504 13.65 -7.69 -19.86
C ALA A 504 12.80 -7.70 -21.14
N VAL A 505 11.64 -7.06 -21.08
CA VAL A 505 10.76 -6.82 -22.22
C VAL A 505 10.89 -5.35 -22.60
N ARG A 506 11.22 -5.10 -23.87
CA ARG A 506 11.37 -3.74 -24.38
C ARG A 506 9.99 -3.06 -24.47
N ILE A 507 9.86 -1.90 -23.83
CA ILE A 507 8.67 -1.05 -23.94
C ILE A 507 8.89 -0.05 -25.08
N GLY A 508 8.07 -0.14 -26.12
CA GLY A 508 8.14 0.66 -27.33
C GLY A 508 9.36 0.38 -28.22
N GLY A 509 9.42 1.10 -29.34
CA GLY A 509 10.35 0.80 -30.43
C GLY A 509 9.75 -0.25 -31.37
N GLY A 510 8.97 0.22 -32.34
CA GLY A 510 8.34 -0.63 -33.35
C GLY A 510 9.32 -1.50 -34.15
N PHE A 511 8.76 -2.53 -34.79
CA PHE A 511 9.44 -3.32 -35.80
C PHE A 511 10.03 -2.42 -36.90
N GLY A 512 11.34 -2.52 -37.15
CA GLY A 512 11.99 -1.87 -38.30
C GLY A 512 12.98 -0.74 -38.02
N GLY A 513 13.65 -0.72 -36.86
CA GLY A 513 14.92 0.02 -36.68
C GLY A 513 14.86 1.56 -36.64
N ASN A 514 13.69 2.17 -36.86
CA ASN A 514 13.52 3.64 -36.90
C ASN A 514 12.52 4.19 -35.87
N ALA A 515 12.02 3.37 -34.95
CA ALA A 515 11.12 3.84 -33.89
C ALA A 515 11.91 4.19 -32.64
N THR A 516 11.98 5.49 -32.33
CA THR A 516 12.52 6.03 -31.09
C THR A 516 11.87 5.34 -29.90
N GLU A 517 12.69 4.81 -28.99
CA GLU A 517 12.26 4.23 -27.73
C GLU A 517 11.37 5.22 -26.96
N VAL A 518 10.23 4.76 -26.46
CA VAL A 518 9.39 5.58 -25.58
C VAL A 518 10.00 5.52 -24.19
N LYS A 519 10.80 6.51 -23.85
CA LYS A 519 11.45 6.57 -22.53
C LYS A 519 10.63 7.40 -21.56
N VAL A 520 10.08 6.72 -20.55
CA VAL A 520 9.74 7.30 -19.25
C VAL A 520 11.07 7.75 -18.63
N GLN A 521 11.22 9.03 -18.29
CA GLN A 521 12.51 9.59 -17.87
C GLN A 521 12.64 9.54 -16.36
N GLY A 522 13.15 8.43 -15.84
CA GLY A 522 13.14 8.17 -14.40
C GLY A 522 11.72 8.05 -13.84
N ALA A 523 11.59 7.69 -12.57
CA ALA A 523 10.33 7.61 -11.87
C ALA A 523 10.54 7.81 -10.37
N GLY A 524 9.48 8.17 -9.64
CA GLY A 524 9.54 8.37 -8.20
C GLY A 524 9.92 7.10 -7.43
N LYS A 525 10.64 7.26 -6.31
CA LYS A 525 10.81 6.17 -5.33
C LYS A 525 9.44 5.71 -4.84
N TYR A 526 9.34 4.44 -4.44
CA TYR A 526 8.12 3.86 -3.88
C TYR A 526 6.88 3.90 -4.81
N SER A 527 7.05 4.24 -6.09
CA SER A 527 5.97 4.33 -7.05
C SER A 527 5.54 2.97 -7.60
N ARG A 528 4.40 2.96 -8.28
CA ARG A 528 3.91 1.86 -9.11
C ARG A 528 3.39 2.45 -10.43
N PRO A 529 3.49 1.74 -11.56
CA PRO A 529 2.62 2.01 -12.69
C PRO A 529 1.18 1.59 -12.34
N VAL A 530 0.21 2.28 -12.92
CA VAL A 530 -1.21 1.89 -12.83
C VAL A 530 -1.78 1.64 -14.22
N PHE A 531 -2.86 0.89 -14.28
CA PHE A 531 -3.35 0.29 -15.51
C PHE A 531 -4.84 0.56 -15.71
N GLY A 532 -5.25 0.59 -16.98
CA GLY A 532 -6.64 0.66 -17.39
C GLY A 532 -6.80 0.54 -18.89
N ASP A 533 -7.68 -0.36 -19.34
CA ASP A 533 -8.07 -0.54 -20.74
C ASP A 533 -6.87 -0.61 -21.70
N GLY A 534 -5.90 -1.49 -21.39
CA GLY A 534 -4.70 -1.70 -22.20
C GLY A 534 -3.65 -0.58 -22.12
N ARG A 535 -3.84 0.41 -21.25
CA ARG A 535 -2.93 1.54 -21.03
C ARG A 535 -2.19 1.42 -19.70
N VAL A 536 -1.01 2.02 -19.67
CA VAL A 536 -0.15 2.14 -18.48
C VAL A 536 0.08 3.61 -18.20
N TYR A 537 -0.10 4.02 -16.95
CA TYR A 537 0.11 5.39 -16.49
C TYR A 537 1.20 5.42 -15.43
N VAL A 538 2.12 6.38 -15.55
CA VAL A 538 3.23 6.54 -14.61
C VAL A 538 3.64 8.00 -14.50
N PHE A 539 3.95 8.45 -13.29
CA PHE A 539 4.66 9.71 -13.08
C PHE A 539 6.14 9.50 -13.33
N ASP A 540 6.71 10.26 -14.25
CA ASP A 540 8.14 10.21 -14.53
C ASP A 540 8.96 11.17 -13.65
N GLY A 541 10.28 11.03 -13.68
CA GLY A 541 11.22 11.85 -12.92
C GLY A 541 11.25 13.33 -13.33
N LEU A 542 10.56 13.71 -14.41
CA LEU A 542 10.43 15.10 -14.84
C LEU A 542 9.12 15.76 -14.36
N GLY A 543 8.31 15.06 -13.56
CA GLY A 543 7.03 15.57 -13.09
C GLY A 543 5.95 15.56 -14.18
N ARG A 544 5.96 14.54 -15.05
CA ARG A 544 4.93 14.32 -16.06
C ARG A 544 4.14 13.06 -15.76
N LEU A 545 2.82 13.10 -15.91
CA LEU A 545 2.01 11.89 -16.04
C LEU A 545 2.09 11.43 -17.48
N VAL A 546 2.60 10.23 -17.70
CA VAL A 546 2.81 9.64 -19.04
C VAL A 546 1.85 8.48 -19.22
N ALA A 547 1.09 8.48 -20.33
CA ALA A 547 0.26 7.36 -20.75
C ALA A 547 0.91 6.60 -21.89
N LEU A 548 1.05 5.29 -21.70
CA LEU A 548 1.60 4.36 -22.69
C LEU A 548 0.53 3.35 -23.10
N GLY A 549 0.58 2.91 -24.35
CA GLY A 549 -0.28 1.84 -24.84
C GLY A 549 -0.20 1.69 -26.35
N VAL A 550 -1.09 0.87 -26.91
CA VAL A 550 -1.28 0.74 -28.36
C VAL A 550 -2.35 1.75 -28.80
N ARG A 551 -2.18 2.34 -29.99
CA ARG A 551 -3.17 3.26 -30.58
C ARG A 551 -4.25 2.50 -31.34
#